data_AF-A0AAV2Z132-F1
#
_entry.id   AF-A0AAV2Z132-F1
#
_cell.length_a   1.000
_cell.length_b   1.000
_cell.length_c   1.000
_cell.angle_alpha   90.00
_cell.angle_beta   90.00
_cell.angle_gamma   90.00
#
_symmetry.space_group_name_H-M   'P 1'
#
loop_
_entity.id
_entity.type
_entity.pdbx_description
1 polymer ?
#
loop_
_entity_poly.entity_id
_entity_poly.type
_entity_poly.pdbx_seq_one_letter_code
_entity_poly.pdbx_strand_id
1 'polypeptide(L)'
;MPVRVRKRYSAEVKMRVLHAARVGEDWKTVVRHNEIPLSTAWTWIYADQRSEETGDSSTTDSDRNLKITDEHIAFTEGLISETPTMTLEMAQAVELAFGVTVSPQCIMNRIDGICYLLKQLHREPLGMNNARNKAKRHEYVLRL
;
A
#
# COMPACT_ATOMS: atom_id res chain seq x y z
N MET A 1 -23.58 16.79 -21.44
CA MET A 1 -23.57 15.31 -21.48
C MET A 1 -23.96 14.80 -20.09
N PRO A 2 -25.02 14.00 -19.91
CA PRO A 2 -25.35 13.47 -18.60
C PRO A 2 -24.30 12.43 -18.15
N VAL A 3 -23.70 12.65 -16.98
CA VAL A 3 -22.76 11.72 -16.36
C VAL A 3 -23.52 10.47 -15.94
N ARG A 4 -23.23 9.31 -16.55
CA ARG A 4 -23.83 8.03 -16.17
C ARG A 4 -23.26 7.60 -14.82
N VAL A 5 -23.97 7.89 -13.74
CA VAL A 5 -23.63 7.37 -12.41
C VAL A 5 -23.97 5.88 -12.38
N ARG A 6 -22.95 5.02 -12.29
CA ARG A 6 -23.16 3.57 -12.14
C ARG A 6 -23.66 3.28 -10.72
N LYS A 7 -24.78 2.55 -10.59
CA LYS A 7 -25.28 2.03 -9.31
C LYS A 7 -24.19 1.13 -8.71
N ARG A 8 -23.69 1.50 -7.51
CA ARG A 8 -22.78 0.65 -6.74
C ARG A 8 -23.62 -0.35 -5.95
N TYR A 9 -23.28 -1.63 -6.05
CA TYR A 9 -23.94 -2.70 -5.31
C TYR A 9 -23.09 -3.06 -4.09
N SER A 10 -23.74 -3.49 -3.00
CA SER A 10 -23.04 -3.96 -1.81
C SER A 10 -22.19 -5.20 -2.14
N ALA A 11 -21.01 -5.29 -1.52
CA ALA A 11 -20.12 -6.44 -1.65
C ALA A 11 -20.81 -7.74 -1.22
N GLU A 12 -21.64 -7.69 -0.18
CA GLU A 12 -22.38 -8.85 0.32
C GLU A 12 -23.34 -9.43 -0.72
N VAL A 13 -24.03 -8.55 -1.45
CA VAL A 13 -24.98 -8.95 -2.49
C VAL A 13 -24.24 -9.62 -3.66
N LYS A 14 -23.09 -9.07 -4.05
CA LYS A 14 -22.21 -9.68 -5.06
C LYS A 14 -21.76 -11.07 -4.62
N MET A 15 -21.31 -11.22 -3.38
CA MET A 15 -20.86 -12.50 -2.82
C MET A 15 -21.97 -13.56 -2.81
N ARG A 16 -23.22 -13.19 -2.45
CA ARG A 16 -24.36 -14.12 -2.48
C ARG A 16 -24.65 -14.65 -3.88
N VAL A 17 -24.59 -13.78 -4.89
CA VAL A 17 -24.80 -14.17 -6.29
C VAL A 17 -23.69 -15.11 -6.77
N LEU A 18 -22.43 -14.79 -6.45
CA LEU A 18 -21.28 -15.64 -6.80
C LEU A 18 -21.34 -17.01 -6.10
N HIS A 19 -21.67 -17.03 -4.81
CA HIS A 19 -21.84 -18.28 -4.07
C HIS A 19 -22.93 -19.17 -4.67
N ALA A 20 -24.11 -18.63 -4.95
CA ALA A 20 -25.19 -19.37 -5.58
C ALA A 20 -24.76 -19.93 -6.96
N ALA A 21 -24.03 -19.14 -7.75
CA ALA A 21 -23.52 -19.59 -9.04
C ALA A 21 -22.49 -20.72 -8.92
N ARG A 22 -21.61 -20.69 -7.91
CA ARG A 22 -20.60 -21.74 -7.66
C ARG A 22 -21.20 -23.06 -7.19
N VAL A 23 -22.20 -23.00 -6.32
CA VAL A 23 -22.90 -24.20 -5.80
C VAL A 23 -23.87 -24.78 -6.83
N GLY A 24 -24.14 -24.07 -7.93
CA GLY A 24 -25.10 -24.48 -8.97
C GLY A 24 -26.56 -24.23 -8.59
N GLU A 25 -26.80 -23.37 -7.59
CA GLU A 25 -28.13 -22.91 -7.20
C GLU A 25 -28.68 -21.89 -8.21
N ASP A 26 -29.98 -21.59 -8.12
CA ASP A 26 -30.63 -20.61 -9.00
C ASP A 26 -30.29 -19.16 -8.62
N TRP A 27 -29.09 -18.74 -9.01
CA TRP A 27 -28.59 -17.38 -8.84
C TRP A 27 -29.49 -16.31 -9.49
N LYS A 28 -30.31 -16.66 -10.50
CA LYS A 28 -31.24 -15.72 -11.13
C LYS A 28 -32.31 -15.25 -10.16
N THR A 29 -32.74 -16.13 -9.25
CA THR A 29 -33.72 -15.79 -8.22
C THR A 29 -33.11 -14.83 -7.18
N VAL A 30 -31.86 -15.06 -6.78
CA VAL A 30 -31.11 -14.14 -5.90
C VAL A 30 -30.95 -12.76 -6.54
N VAL A 31 -30.61 -12.71 -7.82
CA VAL A 31 -30.46 -11.47 -8.59
C VAL A 31 -31.77 -10.68 -8.68
N ARG A 32 -32.89 -11.36 -8.94
CA ARG A 32 -34.23 -10.75 -8.97
C ARG A 32 -34.62 -10.16 -7.61
N HIS A 33 -34.37 -10.88 -6.53
CA HIS A 33 -34.66 -10.40 -5.17
C HIS A 33 -33.83 -9.17 -4.78
N ASN A 34 -32.64 -8.99 -5.36
CA ASN A 34 -31.76 -7.85 -5.09
C ASN A 34 -31.86 -6.75 -6.16
N GLU A 35 -32.84 -6.84 -7.08
CA GLU A 35 -33.07 -5.88 -8.16
C GLU A 35 -31.83 -5.57 -9.02
N ILE A 36 -31.01 -6.59 -9.25
CA ILE A 36 -29.78 -6.46 -10.04
C ILE A 36 -30.12 -6.81 -11.50
N PRO A 37 -29.65 -6.03 -12.48
CA PRO A 37 -29.76 -6.43 -13.88
C PRO A 37 -29.02 -7.75 -14.13
N LEU A 38 -29.67 -8.68 -14.84
CA LEU A 38 -29.08 -9.99 -15.16
C LEU A 38 -27.74 -9.88 -15.89
N SER A 39 -27.57 -8.87 -16.75
CA SER A 39 -26.31 -8.60 -17.46
C SER A 39 -25.15 -8.29 -16.50
N THR A 40 -25.43 -7.53 -15.43
CA THR A 40 -24.44 -7.19 -14.40
C THR A 40 -24.05 -8.44 -13.60
N ALA A 41 -25.04 -9.24 -13.20
CA ALA A 41 -24.79 -10.49 -12.47
C ALA A 41 -24.01 -11.49 -13.31
N TRP A 42 -24.35 -11.64 -14.60
CA TRP A 42 -23.61 -12.47 -15.54
C TRP A 42 -22.15 -12.02 -15.68
N THR A 43 -21.92 -10.71 -15.77
CA THR A 43 -20.56 -10.14 -15.83
C THR A 43 -19.74 -10.51 -14.59
N TRP A 44 -20.36 -10.52 -13.40
CA TRP A 44 -19.70 -10.93 -12.17
C TRP A 44 -19.34 -12.42 -12.17
N ILE A 45 -20.30 -13.28 -12.54
CA ILE A 45 -20.10 -14.74 -12.57
C ILE A 45 -19.01 -15.10 -13.59
N TYR A 46 -19.06 -14.50 -14.78
CA TYR A 46 -18.06 -14.73 -15.82
C TYR A 46 -16.65 -14.24 -15.41
N ALA A 47 -16.57 -13.09 -14.74
CA ALA A 47 -15.30 -12.58 -14.22
C ALA A 47 -14.73 -13.47 -13.09
N ASP A 48 -15.61 -14.01 -12.23
CA ASP A 48 -15.25 -14.94 -11.14
C ASP A 48 -14.69 -16.25 -11.70
N GLN A 49 -15.39 -16.85 -12.68
CA GLN A 49 -14.92 -18.06 -13.38
C GLN A 49 -13.58 -17.84 -14.07
N ARG A 50 -13.41 -16.70 -14.76
CA ARG A 50 -12.14 -16.35 -15.43
C ARG A 50 -11.00 -16.12 -14.44
N SER A 51 -11.29 -15.52 -13.28
CA SER A 51 -10.30 -15.28 -12.22
C SER A 51 -9.80 -16.61 -11.63
N GLU A 52 -10.71 -17.57 -11.41
CA GLU A 52 -10.34 -18.92 -10.96
C GLU A 52 -9.48 -19.67 -12.00
N GLU A 53 -9.82 -19.57 -13.28
CA GLU A 53 -9.06 -20.23 -14.36
C GLU A 53 -7.67 -19.63 -14.58
N THR A 54 -7.54 -18.31 -14.45
CA THR A 54 -6.28 -17.60 -14.75
C THR A 54 -5.40 -17.46 -13.50
N GLY A 55 -5.94 -17.71 -12.30
CA GLY A 55 -5.30 -17.36 -11.02
C GLY A 55 -5.09 -15.86 -10.83
N ASP A 56 -5.62 -15.05 -11.74
CA ASP A 56 -5.43 -13.61 -11.79
C ASP A 56 -6.57 -12.97 -11.00
N SER A 57 -6.29 -12.59 -9.75
CA SER A 57 -7.14 -11.68 -9.02
C SER A 57 -7.04 -10.34 -9.73
N SER A 58 -7.97 -10.07 -10.65
CA SER A 58 -7.91 -8.89 -11.51
C SER A 58 -7.60 -7.64 -10.67
N THR A 59 -6.36 -7.17 -10.73
CA THR A 59 -5.93 -5.95 -10.06
C THR A 59 -6.80 -4.85 -10.62
N THR A 60 -7.49 -4.14 -9.73
CA THR A 60 -8.35 -3.04 -10.14
C THR A 60 -7.48 -2.06 -10.93
N ASP A 61 -8.03 -1.51 -12.02
CA ASP A 61 -7.37 -0.60 -12.97
C ASP A 61 -6.61 0.57 -12.29
N SER A 62 -6.88 0.83 -11.00
CA SER A 62 -6.13 1.72 -10.12
C SER A 62 -4.63 1.39 -10.01
N ASP A 63 -4.24 0.12 -10.02
CA ASP A 63 -2.84 -0.27 -9.84
C ASP A 63 -1.97 0.07 -11.06
N ARG A 64 -2.56 0.18 -12.25
CA ARG A 64 -1.84 0.48 -13.49
C ARG A 64 -1.29 1.90 -13.55
N ASN A 65 -1.76 2.81 -12.70
CA ASN A 65 -1.35 4.21 -12.66
C ASN A 65 -0.46 4.55 -11.46
N LEU A 66 0.06 3.54 -10.75
CA LEU A 66 0.98 3.77 -9.64
C LEU A 66 2.32 4.30 -10.19
N LYS A 67 2.72 5.50 -9.76
CA LYS A 67 4.04 6.06 -10.07
C LYS A 67 5.18 5.29 -9.41
N ILE A 68 4.89 4.62 -8.30
CA ILE A 68 5.86 3.80 -7.54
C ILE A 68 5.56 2.34 -7.85
N THR A 69 6.45 1.71 -8.61
CA THR A 69 6.46 0.27 -8.88
C THR A 69 7.15 -0.48 -7.74
N ASP A 70 6.99 -1.80 -7.71
CA ASP A 70 7.58 -2.63 -6.66
C ASP A 70 9.13 -2.62 -6.68
N GLU A 71 9.74 -2.37 -7.83
CA GLU A 71 11.20 -2.18 -7.97
C GLU A 71 11.69 -0.96 -7.18
N HIS A 72 10.96 0.16 -7.24
CA HIS A 72 11.30 1.36 -6.48
C HIS A 72 11.19 1.11 -4.97
N ILE A 73 10.22 0.29 -4.56
CA ILE A 73 10.01 -0.07 -3.16
C ILE A 73 11.19 -0.90 -2.66
N ALA A 74 11.59 -1.94 -3.39
CA ALA A 74 12.73 -2.78 -3.03
C ALA A 74 14.03 -1.97 -2.87
N PHE A 75 14.25 -0.97 -3.74
CA PHE A 75 15.36 -0.03 -3.59
C PHE A 75 15.24 0.80 -2.30
N THR A 76 14.06 1.35 -2.02
CA THR A 76 13.85 2.11 -0.79
C THR A 76 13.96 1.26 0.48
N GLU A 77 13.57 -0.01 0.45
CA GLU A 77 13.76 -0.94 1.57
C GLU A 77 15.24 -1.16 1.89
N GLY A 78 16.08 -1.33 0.87
CA GLY A 78 17.53 -1.38 1.01
C GLY A 78 18.08 -0.12 1.69
N LEU A 79 17.63 1.06 1.26
CA LEU A 79 18.02 2.33 1.87
C LEU A 79 17.59 2.44 3.34
N ILE A 80 16.38 2.00 3.69
CA ILE A 80 15.91 2.00 5.09
C ILE A 80 16.75 1.07 5.97
N SER A 81 17.15 -0.09 5.43
CA SER A 81 18.01 -1.04 6.15
C SER A 81 19.38 -0.44 6.48
N GLU A 82 19.91 0.42 5.62
CA GLU A 82 21.21 1.06 5.81
C GLU A 82 21.10 2.35 6.65
N THR A 83 20.11 3.21 6.36
CA THR A 83 19.93 4.53 6.97
C THR A 83 18.46 4.84 7.27
N PRO A 84 17.90 4.33 8.39
CA PRO A 84 16.47 4.44 8.70
C PRO A 84 15.98 5.86 9.02
N THR A 85 16.87 6.85 9.12
CA THR A 85 16.53 8.25 9.46
C THR A 85 16.41 9.19 8.25
N MET A 86 16.68 8.71 7.03
CA MET A 86 16.81 9.54 5.82
C MET A 86 15.58 9.49 4.91
N THR A 87 14.37 9.41 5.47
CA THR A 87 13.12 9.30 4.68
C THR A 87 12.88 10.45 3.70
N LEU A 88 13.37 11.65 3.99
CA LEU A 88 13.31 12.79 3.07
C LEU A 88 14.28 12.64 1.89
N GLU A 89 15.47 12.11 2.14
CA GLU A 89 16.52 11.91 1.12
C GLU A 89 16.22 10.70 0.23
N MET A 90 15.39 9.75 0.71
CA MET A 90 14.94 8.61 -0.10
C MET A 90 14.18 9.06 -1.35
N ALA A 91 13.39 10.13 -1.28
CA ALA A 91 12.73 10.68 -2.47
C ALA A 91 13.70 11.19 -3.52
N GLN A 92 14.77 11.86 -3.07
CA GLN A 92 15.84 12.32 -3.95
C GLN A 92 16.67 11.16 -4.49
N ALA A 93 16.92 10.13 -3.68
CA ALA A 93 17.63 8.93 -4.10
C ALA A 93 16.85 8.16 -5.18
N VAL A 94 15.53 8.03 -5.03
CA VAL A 94 14.66 7.42 -6.05
C VAL A 94 14.63 8.26 -7.33
N GLU A 95 14.55 9.58 -7.22
CA GLU A 95 14.62 10.46 -8.38
C GLU A 95 15.96 10.36 -9.10
N LEU A 96 17.08 10.29 -8.37
CA LEU A 96 18.41 10.13 -8.95
C LEU A 96 18.61 8.77 -9.62
N ALA A 97 18.09 7.70 -9.02
CA ALA A 97 18.28 6.33 -9.50
C ALA A 97 17.35 5.98 -10.67
N PHE A 98 16.09 6.44 -10.64
CA PHE A 98 15.04 6.01 -11.58
C PHE A 98 14.48 7.15 -12.44
N GLY A 99 14.86 8.41 -12.18
CA GLY A 99 14.31 9.58 -12.89
C GLY A 99 12.85 9.87 -12.56
N VAL A 100 12.33 9.29 -11.46
CA VAL A 100 10.92 9.42 -11.07
C VAL A 100 10.79 10.44 -9.96
N THR A 101 10.17 11.57 -10.26
CA THR A 101 9.84 12.58 -9.25
C THR A 101 8.63 12.16 -8.43
N VAL A 102 8.86 11.86 -7.15
CA VAL A 102 7.84 11.48 -6.16
C VAL A 102 7.93 12.38 -4.95
N SER A 103 6.78 12.65 -4.31
CA SER A 103 6.79 13.34 -3.02
C SER A 103 7.28 12.38 -1.93
N PRO A 104 7.96 12.88 -0.87
CA PRO A 104 8.35 12.06 0.27
C PRO A 104 7.18 11.31 0.90
N GLN A 105 6.00 11.94 0.94
CA GLN A 105 4.76 11.33 1.43
C GLN A 105 4.32 10.12 0.58
N CYS A 106 4.56 10.13 -0.73
CA CYS A 106 4.21 9.03 -1.62
C CYS A 106 5.04 7.78 -1.30
N ILE A 107 6.34 7.97 -1.06
CA ILE A 107 7.26 6.92 -0.61
C ILE A 107 6.84 6.42 0.77
N MET A 108 6.60 7.32 1.73
CA MET A 108 6.22 6.96 3.09
C MET A 108 4.93 6.13 3.13
N ASN A 109 3.87 6.55 2.43
CA ASN A 109 2.61 5.82 2.38
C ASN A 109 2.78 4.40 1.81
N ARG A 110 3.71 4.22 0.86
CA ARG A 110 3.97 2.92 0.26
C ARG A 110 4.77 2.01 1.19
N ILE A 111 5.76 2.58 1.89
CA ILE A 111 6.59 1.89 2.89
C ILE A 111 5.80 1.55 4.16
N ASP A 112 4.94 2.44 4.65
CA ASP A 112 4.18 2.26 5.90
C ASP A 112 3.33 0.97 5.89
N GLY A 113 2.87 0.54 4.71
CA GLY A 113 2.12 -0.69 4.55
C GLY A 113 2.99 -1.96 4.51
N ILE A 114 4.31 -1.82 4.34
CA ILE A 114 5.23 -2.93 4.06
C ILE A 114 6.21 -3.12 5.23
N CYS A 115 6.79 -2.03 5.73
CA CYS A 115 7.62 -2.05 6.91
C CYS A 115 6.74 -2.09 8.16
N TYR A 116 6.87 -3.16 8.96
CA TYR A 116 6.44 -3.18 10.35
C TYR A 116 7.36 -2.25 11.17
N LEU A 117 7.20 -0.94 10.99
CA LEU A 117 8.02 0.06 11.67
C LEU A 117 7.88 -0.15 13.20
N LEU A 118 8.98 -0.56 13.84
CA LEU A 118 9.13 -0.47 15.29
C LEU A 118 8.89 1.00 15.65
N LYS A 119 7.80 1.26 16.38
CA LYS A 119 7.18 2.60 16.46
C LYS A 119 8.13 3.73 16.83
N GLN A 120 9.28 3.47 17.47
CA GLN A 120 10.30 4.49 17.73
C GLN A 120 11.70 3.86 17.85
N LEU A 121 12.60 4.16 16.90
CA LEU A 121 14.03 3.97 17.10
C LEU A 121 14.57 5.17 17.90
N HIS A 122 14.76 4.99 19.21
CA HIS A 122 15.37 6.03 20.05
C HIS A 122 16.89 6.03 19.87
N ARG A 123 17.41 6.98 19.10
CA ARG A 123 18.87 7.22 19.04
C ARG A 123 19.33 7.78 20.38
N GLU A 124 20.39 7.21 20.94
CA GLU A 124 20.99 7.75 22.15
C GLU A 124 21.39 9.23 21.93
N PRO A 125 20.92 10.16 22.78
CA PRO A 125 21.28 11.56 22.66
C PRO A 125 22.79 11.75 22.74
N LEU A 126 23.37 12.53 21.83
CA LEU A 126 24.82 12.80 21.81
C LEU A 126 25.35 13.42 23.11
N GLY A 127 24.48 14.11 23.86
CA GLY A 127 24.77 14.73 25.16
C GLY A 127 24.50 13.84 26.37
N MET A 128 24.09 12.58 26.16
CA MET A 128 23.82 11.63 27.24
C MET A 128 25.04 11.48 28.15
N ASN A 129 24.79 11.13 29.42
CA ASN A 129 25.80 11.13 30.48
C ASN A 129 26.74 9.91 30.39
N ASN A 130 27.43 9.74 29.27
CA ASN A 130 28.44 8.70 29.04
C ASN A 130 29.83 9.16 29.49
N ALA A 131 30.76 8.22 29.67
CA ALA A 131 32.11 8.49 30.16
C ALA A 131 32.85 9.54 29.29
N ARG A 132 32.68 9.46 27.96
CA ARG A 132 33.28 10.39 27.00
C ARG A 132 32.81 11.83 27.22
N ASN A 133 31.51 12.03 27.44
CA ASN A 133 30.94 13.36 27.65
C ASN A 133 31.27 13.92 29.03
N LYS A 134 31.37 13.06 30.06
CA LYS A 134 31.86 13.47 31.38
C LYS A 134 33.31 13.99 31.30
N ALA A 135 34.18 13.29 30.58
CA ALA A 135 35.55 13.73 30.34
C ALA A 135 35.61 15.08 29.62
N LYS A 136 34.82 15.26 28.54
CA LYS A 136 34.73 16.54 27.82
C LYS A 136 34.23 17.69 28.69
N ARG A 137 33.22 17.46 29.56
CA ARG A 137 32.74 18.49 30.50
C ARG A 137 33.78 18.85 31.55
N HIS A 138 34.51 17.87 32.06
CA HIS A 138 35.61 18.10 32.98
C HIS A 138 36.74 18.92 32.33
N GLU A 139 37.15 18.57 31.11
CA GLU A 139 38.16 19.31 30.35
C GLU A 139 37.71 20.76 30.08
N TYR A 140 36.43 20.99 29.78
CA TYR A 140 35.87 22.33 29.61
C TYR A 140 35.97 23.17 30.90
N VAL A 141 35.62 22.60 32.05
CA VAL A 141 35.72 23.29 33.35
C VAL A 141 37.17 23.64 33.70
N LEU A 142 38.14 22.78 33.36
CA LEU A 142 39.56 23.05 33.56
C LEU A 142 40.13 24.14 32.64
N ARG A 143 39.48 24.43 31.51
CA ARG A 143 39.89 25.50 30.58
C ARG A 143 39.26 26.86 30.90
N LEU A 144 38.31 26.92 31.85
CA LEU A 144 37.72 28.16 32.36
C LEU A 144 38.59 28.77 33.46
#